data_AF-A0A960F5R7-F1
#
_entry.id   AF-A0A960F5R7-F1
#
_cell.length_a   1.000
_cell.length_b   1.000
_cell.length_c   1.000
_cell.angle_alpha   90.00
_cell.angle_beta   90.00
_cell.angle_gamma   90.00
#
_symmetry.space_group_name_H-M   'P 1'
#
loop_
_entity.id
_entity.type
_entity.pdbx_description
1 polymer ?
#
loop_
_entity_poly.entity_id
_entity_poly.type
_entity_poly.pdbx_seq_one_letter_code
_entity_poly.pdbx_strand_id
1 'polypeptide(L)'
;MNEVTILDASPVQIAGEMGDGKVLIDPADLVAAIGWRLEPEGLCRGDQCAPVRNQQLLWDGDRVDLAAVAGAVGRPALIDPDEGLVVLPMPGTERRRALRALQAPSFALPDLDGTVHELEEWRGRKKLLVAFASW
;
A
#
# COMPACT_ATOMS: atom_id res chain seq x y z
N MET A 1 2.08 -20.15 12.32
CA MET A 1 2.07 -19.48 11.01
C MET A 1 2.28 -18.02 11.30
N ASN A 2 3.33 -17.43 10.76
CA ASN A 2 3.52 -15.98 10.89
C ASN A 2 2.56 -15.29 9.92
N GLU A 3 1.96 -14.22 10.39
CA GLU A 3 0.97 -13.43 9.65
C GLU A 3 1.54 -12.03 9.45
N VAL A 4 1.31 -11.50 8.26
CA VAL A 4 1.77 -10.18 7.84
C VAL A 4 0.55 -9.32 7.59
N THR A 5 0.50 -8.16 8.25
CA THR A 5 -0.51 -7.15 7.99
C THR A 5 0.01 -6.17 6.94
N ILE A 6 -0.72 -6.04 5.83
CA ILE A 6 -0.43 -5.12 4.74
C ILE A 6 -1.36 -3.92 4.86
N LEU A 7 -0.81 -2.73 5.05
CA LEU A 7 -1.55 -1.48 5.01
C LEU A 7 -1.43 -0.84 3.62
N ASP A 8 -2.54 -0.90 2.89
CA ASP A 8 -2.79 -0.15 1.66
C ASP A 8 -4.07 0.70 1.83
N ALA A 9 -4.93 0.81 0.80
CA ALA A 9 -6.27 1.40 0.90
C ALA A 9 -7.16 0.70 1.94
N SER A 10 -6.93 -0.58 2.20
CA SER A 10 -7.56 -1.33 3.29
C SER A 10 -6.56 -2.34 3.84
N PRO A 11 -6.59 -2.63 5.16
CA PRO A 11 -5.72 -3.65 5.74
C PRO A 11 -6.04 -5.03 5.17
N VAL A 12 -5.01 -5.78 4.81
CA VAL A 12 -5.10 -7.19 4.42
C VAL A 12 -4.13 -8.00 5.27
N GLN A 13 -4.58 -9.14 5.78
CA GLN A 13 -3.73 -10.07 6.52
C GLN A 13 -3.50 -11.33 5.69
N ILE A 14 -2.24 -11.75 5.57
CA ILE A 14 -1.84 -12.95 4.83
C ILE A 14 -0.74 -13.71 5.59
N ALA A 15 -0.59 -14.99 5.28
CA ALA A 15 0.56 -15.75 5.76
C ALA A 15 1.85 -15.21 5.13
N GLY A 16 2.89 -15.04 5.94
CA GLY A 16 4.16 -14.53 5.44
C GLY A 16 5.24 -14.48 6.52
N GLU A 17 6.46 -14.23 6.07
CA GLU A 17 7.65 -14.12 6.91
C GLU A 17 8.32 -12.77 6.69
N MET A 18 8.72 -12.11 7.77
CA MET A 18 9.48 -10.87 7.73
C MET A 18 10.88 -11.11 8.31
N GLY A 19 11.89 -10.62 7.61
CA GLY A 19 13.28 -10.76 8.02
C GLY A 19 14.22 -10.16 6.97
N ASP A 20 15.39 -9.68 7.39
CA ASP A 20 16.42 -9.13 6.50
C ASP A 20 15.93 -8.04 5.53
N GLY A 21 14.92 -7.25 5.96
CA GLY A 21 14.30 -6.21 5.14
C GLY A 21 13.42 -6.72 4.01
N LYS A 22 13.01 -8.00 4.04
CA LYS A 22 12.12 -8.65 3.09
C LYS A 22 10.79 -9.01 3.73
N VAL A 23 9.77 -9.15 2.88
CA VAL A 23 8.45 -9.66 3.27
C VAL A 23 8.10 -10.80 2.32
N LEU A 24 8.38 -12.03 2.76
CA LEU A 24 8.23 -13.24 1.95
C LEU A 24 6.83 -13.81 2.08
N ILE A 25 6.12 -13.93 0.96
CA ILE A 25 4.73 -14.41 0.91
C ILE A 25 4.57 -15.49 -0.16
N ASP A 26 3.47 -16.23 -0.10
CA ASP A 26 3.12 -17.14 -1.18
C ASP A 26 2.78 -16.35 -2.47
N PRO A 27 3.30 -16.74 -3.65
CA PRO A 27 2.96 -16.09 -4.90
C PRO A 27 1.45 -16.03 -5.18
N ALA A 28 0.68 -17.01 -4.69
CA ALA A 28 -0.78 -17.04 -4.84
C ALA A 28 -1.46 -15.88 -4.08
N ASP A 29 -0.84 -15.36 -3.03
CA ASP A 29 -1.39 -14.29 -2.20
C ASP A 29 -1.16 -12.89 -2.78
N LEU A 30 -0.34 -12.74 -3.83
CA LEU A 30 -0.02 -11.43 -4.43
C LEU A 30 -1.26 -10.63 -4.86
N VAL A 31 -2.29 -11.32 -5.38
CA VAL A 31 -3.54 -10.67 -5.80
C VAL A 31 -4.29 -10.13 -4.59
N ALA A 32 -4.37 -10.92 -3.51
CA ALA A 32 -5.01 -10.48 -2.28
C ALA A 32 -4.20 -9.36 -1.60
N ALA A 33 -2.87 -9.47 -1.62
CA ALA A 33 -1.94 -8.55 -0.99
C ALA A 33 -1.96 -7.16 -1.62
N ILE A 34 -1.86 -7.08 -2.96
CA ILE A 34 -1.61 -5.81 -3.68
C ILE A 34 -2.36 -5.69 -5.01
N GLY A 35 -3.18 -6.68 -5.37
CA GLY A 35 -3.97 -6.67 -6.61
C GLY A 35 -3.15 -6.90 -7.88
N TRP A 36 -1.90 -7.36 -7.77
CA TRP A 36 -1.04 -7.69 -8.91
C TRP A 36 -0.88 -9.20 -9.04
N ARG A 37 -0.87 -9.70 -10.27
CA ARG A 37 -0.48 -11.07 -10.63
C ARG A 37 0.91 -11.07 -11.22
N LEU A 38 1.65 -12.14 -10.93
CA LEU A 38 2.90 -12.44 -11.62
C LEU A 38 2.57 -13.24 -12.90
N GLU A 39 3.00 -12.73 -14.04
CA GLU A 39 2.80 -13.31 -15.36
C GLU A 39 4.18 -13.41 -16.07
N PRO A 40 4.33 -14.22 -17.14
CA PRO A 40 5.61 -14.34 -17.85
C PRO A 40 6.18 -13.01 -18.37
N GLU A 41 5.32 -12.07 -18.77
CA GLU A 41 5.69 -10.74 -19.25
C GLU A 41 6.01 -9.73 -18.13
N GLY A 42 5.65 -10.02 -16.88
CA GLY A 42 5.88 -9.11 -15.74
C GLY A 42 4.76 -9.16 -14.70
N LEU A 43 4.48 -8.00 -14.09
CA LEU A 43 3.42 -7.86 -13.09
C LEU A 43 2.19 -7.25 -13.75
N CYS A 44 1.03 -7.89 -13.63
CA CYS A 44 -0.20 -7.44 -14.28
C CYS A 44 -1.33 -7.17 -13.28
N ARG A 45 -2.11 -6.12 -13.55
CA ARG A 45 -3.33 -5.76 -12.82
C ARG A 45 -4.42 -5.38 -13.81
N GLY A 46 -5.42 -6.25 -13.96
CA GLY A 46 -6.37 -6.16 -15.08
C GLY A 46 -5.61 -6.22 -16.40
N ASP A 47 -5.86 -5.25 -17.28
CA ASP A 47 -5.22 -5.15 -18.61
C ASP A 47 -3.88 -4.39 -18.58
N GLN A 48 -3.44 -3.91 -17.42
CA GLN A 48 -2.18 -3.17 -17.26
C GLN A 48 -1.07 -4.11 -16.80
N CYS A 49 0.00 -4.22 -17.59
CA CYS A 49 1.20 -4.98 -17.22
C CYS A 49 2.43 -4.07 -17.11
N ALA A 50 3.13 -4.18 -15.98
CA ALA A 50 4.43 -3.57 -15.73
C ALA A 50 5.53 -4.60 -16.06
N PRO A 51 6.37 -4.35 -17.08
CA PRO A 51 7.42 -5.29 -17.44
C PRO A 51 8.50 -5.35 -16.36
N VAL A 52 8.85 -6.56 -15.95
CA VAL A 52 9.93 -6.81 -14.97
C VAL A 52 11.10 -7.48 -15.69
N ARG A 53 12.19 -6.72 -15.90
CA ARG A 53 13.34 -7.19 -16.70
C ARG A 53 14.04 -8.42 -16.13
N ASN A 54 14.10 -8.53 -14.80
CA ASN A 54 14.71 -9.65 -14.11
C ASN A 54 13.75 -10.10 -13.01
N GLN A 55 12.84 -11.02 -13.35
CA GLN A 55 11.84 -11.51 -12.41
C GLN A 55 12.46 -12.23 -11.23
N GLN A 56 13.64 -12.86 -11.38
CA GLN A 56 14.31 -13.59 -10.30
C GLN A 56 14.64 -12.70 -9.10
N LEU A 57 14.73 -11.38 -9.27
CA LEU A 57 14.93 -10.44 -8.16
C LEU A 57 13.68 -10.27 -7.27
N LEU A 58 12.52 -10.74 -7.73
CA LEU A 58 11.28 -10.73 -6.95
C LEU A 58 11.14 -11.95 -6.04
N TRP A 59 12.02 -12.94 -6.18
CA TRP A 59 11.91 -14.24 -5.52
C TRP A 59 13.00 -14.44 -4.47
N ASP A 60 12.64 -15.15 -3.41
CA ASP A 60 13.55 -15.76 -2.46
C ASP A 60 13.14 -17.22 -2.26
N GLY A 61 13.87 -18.14 -2.92
CA GLY A 61 13.46 -19.54 -3.02
C GLY A 61 12.13 -19.70 -3.78
N ASP A 62 11.14 -20.27 -3.11
CA ASP A 62 9.77 -20.49 -3.60
C ASP A 62 8.78 -19.38 -3.18
N ARG A 63 9.25 -18.39 -2.43
CA ARG A 63 8.47 -17.24 -1.98
C ARG A 63 8.78 -16.01 -2.81
N VAL A 64 7.84 -15.06 -2.82
CA VAL A 64 8.04 -13.75 -3.43
C VAL A 64 8.25 -12.68 -2.35
N ASP A 65 9.19 -11.78 -2.57
CA ASP A 65 9.39 -10.61 -1.73
C ASP A 65 8.40 -9.51 -2.13
N LEU A 66 7.39 -9.30 -1.29
CA LEU A 66 6.34 -8.32 -1.49
C LEU A 66 6.90 -6.89 -1.64
N ALA A 67 7.99 -6.55 -0.94
CA ALA A 67 8.61 -5.24 -1.04
C ALA A 67 9.28 -5.04 -2.41
N ALA A 68 9.96 -6.07 -2.93
CA ALA A 68 10.53 -6.06 -4.28
C ALA A 68 9.44 -5.95 -5.35
N VAL A 69 8.34 -6.68 -5.20
CA VAL A 69 7.18 -6.61 -6.11
C VAL A 69 6.56 -5.21 -6.10
N ALA A 70 6.32 -4.63 -4.93
CA ALA A 70 5.82 -3.26 -4.80
C ALA A 70 6.76 -2.26 -5.48
N GLY A 71 8.07 -2.40 -5.26
CA GLY A 71 9.10 -1.58 -5.89
C GLY A 71 9.07 -1.65 -7.41
N ALA A 72 8.88 -2.83 -7.98
CA ALA A 72 8.80 -3.04 -9.43
C ALA A 72 7.62 -2.30 -10.08
N VAL A 73 6.53 -2.06 -9.34
CA VAL A 73 5.37 -1.28 -9.80
C VAL A 73 5.41 0.18 -9.30
N GLY A 74 6.57 0.65 -8.83
CA GLY A 74 6.79 2.05 -8.44
C GLY A 74 6.13 2.45 -7.12
N ARG A 75 5.85 1.47 -6.26
CA ARG A 75 5.33 1.67 -4.91
C ARG A 75 6.46 1.46 -3.89
N PRO A 76 6.70 2.42 -2.98
CA PRO A 76 7.63 2.16 -1.89
C PRO A 76 6.98 1.18 -0.90
N ALA A 77 7.81 0.53 -0.08
CA ALA A 77 7.38 -0.31 1.03
C ALA A 77 8.08 0.15 2.31
N LEU A 78 7.34 0.22 3.41
CA LEU A 78 7.88 0.42 4.76
C LEU A 78 7.58 -0.86 5.55
N ILE A 79 8.60 -1.46 6.14
CA ILE A 79 8.49 -2.74 6.83
C ILE A 79 8.78 -2.50 8.31
N ASP A 80 7.89 -2.98 9.16
CA ASP A 80 8.05 -3.04 10.60
C ASP A 80 7.93 -4.52 11.02
N PRO A 81 9.06 -5.23 11.13
CA PRO A 81 9.05 -6.66 11.42
C PRO A 81 8.64 -6.96 12.87
N ASP A 82 8.82 -6.01 13.80
CA ASP A 82 8.46 -6.19 15.21
C ASP A 82 6.93 -6.22 15.38
N GLU A 83 6.21 -5.45 14.55
CA GLU A 83 4.75 -5.43 14.50
C GLU A 83 4.14 -6.34 13.41
N GLY A 84 4.98 -7.04 12.63
CA GLY A 84 4.51 -7.87 11.50
C GLY A 84 3.78 -7.05 10.43
N LEU A 85 4.19 -5.81 10.21
CA LEU A 85 3.48 -4.81 9.43
C LEU A 85 4.28 -4.36 8.20
N VAL A 86 3.60 -4.25 7.06
CA VAL A 86 4.14 -3.62 5.85
C VAL A 86 3.17 -2.58 5.33
N VAL A 87 3.66 -1.36 5.11
CA VAL A 87 2.88 -0.26 4.55
C VAL A 87 3.27 -0.03 3.10
N LEU A 88 2.28 -0.10 2.23
CA LEU A 88 2.41 0.12 0.80
C LEU A 88 1.65 1.39 0.42
N PRO A 89 2.24 2.58 0.56
CA PRO A 89 1.52 3.81 0.24
C PRO A 89 1.30 3.96 -1.27
N MET A 90 0.51 4.97 -1.62
CA MET A 90 0.18 5.33 -3.00
C MET A 90 1.44 5.48 -3.88
N PRO A 91 1.41 5.04 -5.15
CA PRO A 91 2.53 5.18 -6.08
C PRO A 91 3.10 6.60 -6.11
N GLY A 92 4.42 6.71 -6.23
CA GLY A 92 5.09 8.02 -6.14
C GLY A 92 4.64 9.02 -7.21
N THR A 93 4.27 8.55 -8.40
CA THR A 93 3.71 9.36 -9.49
C THR A 93 2.35 9.94 -9.12
N GLU A 94 1.46 9.11 -8.57
CA GLU A 94 0.12 9.51 -8.15
C GLU A 94 0.18 10.45 -6.95
N ARG A 95 1.05 10.18 -5.97
CA ARG A 95 1.34 11.10 -4.86
C ARG A 95 1.80 12.48 -5.34
N ARG A 96 2.72 12.53 -6.29
CA ARG A 96 3.16 13.80 -6.91
C ARG A 96 2.02 14.50 -7.64
N ARG A 97 1.17 13.76 -8.35
CA ARG A 97 0.01 14.33 -9.04
C ARG A 97 -0.99 14.93 -8.05
N ALA A 98 -1.33 14.22 -6.98
CA ALA A 98 -2.24 14.68 -5.93
C ALA A 98 -1.71 15.97 -5.27
N LEU A 99 -0.42 16.00 -4.90
CA LEU A 99 0.21 17.18 -4.31
C LEU A 99 0.21 18.40 -5.25
N ARG A 100 0.34 18.18 -6.56
CA ARG A 100 0.29 19.27 -7.56
C ARG A 100 -1.13 19.73 -7.88
N ALA A 101 -2.13 18.85 -7.78
CA ALA A 101 -3.52 19.19 -8.02
C ALA A 101 -4.06 20.17 -6.97
N LEU A 102 -3.45 20.22 -5.77
CA LEU A 102 -3.86 21.07 -4.64
C LEU A 102 -5.33 20.89 -4.24
N GLN A 103 -5.91 19.75 -4.60
CA GLN A 103 -7.27 19.36 -4.26
C GLN A 103 -7.19 18.33 -3.13
N ALA A 104 -7.76 18.68 -1.99
CA ALA A 104 -7.95 17.71 -0.91
C ALA A 104 -8.95 16.64 -1.36
N PRO A 105 -8.67 15.35 -1.13
CA PRO A 105 -9.63 14.29 -1.41
C PRO A 105 -10.88 14.48 -0.54
N SER A 106 -12.05 14.06 -1.05
CA SER A 106 -13.25 13.97 -0.24
C SER A 106 -13.07 12.90 0.84
N PHE A 107 -13.48 13.21 2.07
CA PHE A 107 -13.57 12.26 3.17
C PHE A 107 -14.65 12.70 4.15
N ALA A 108 -15.15 11.72 4.91
CA ALA A 108 -16.08 11.91 6.00
C ALA A 108 -15.44 11.40 7.29
N LEU A 109 -15.48 12.19 8.36
CA LEU A 109 -14.98 11.78 9.67
C LEU A 109 -16.01 12.09 10.76
N PRO A 110 -16.17 11.21 11.77
CA PRO A 110 -16.96 11.54 12.94
C PRO A 110 -16.26 12.60 13.80
N ASP A 111 -17.02 13.50 14.40
CA ASP A 111 -16.55 14.33 15.52
C ASP A 111 -16.52 13.54 16.84
N LEU A 112 -16.25 14.24 17.96
CA LEU A 112 -16.19 13.63 19.28
C LEU A 112 -17.53 13.07 19.77
N ASP A 113 -18.65 13.55 19.23
CA ASP A 113 -20.00 13.10 19.54
C ASP A 113 -20.48 12.01 18.56
N GLY A 114 -19.62 11.60 17.62
CA GLY A 114 -19.92 10.60 16.60
C GLY A 114 -20.68 11.13 15.39
N THR A 115 -20.90 12.45 15.30
CA THR A 115 -21.57 13.08 14.16
C THR A 115 -20.64 13.07 12.96
N VAL A 116 -21.08 12.47 11.85
CA VAL A 116 -20.30 12.42 10.62
C VAL A 116 -20.28 13.79 9.97
N HIS A 117 -19.08 14.26 9.62
CA HIS A 117 -18.88 15.46 8.84
C HIS A 117 -18.11 15.20 7.55
N GLU A 118 -18.65 15.69 6.45
CA GLU A 118 -18.00 15.68 5.14
C GLU A 118 -17.06 16.88 4.98
N LEU A 119 -15.87 16.67 4.43
CA LEU A 119 -14.93 17.77 4.16
C LEU A 119 -15.57 18.92 3.35
N GLU A 120 -16.52 18.59 2.48
CA GLU A 120 -17.22 19.56 1.63
C GLU A 120 -18.07 20.57 2.39
N GLU A 121 -18.52 20.26 3.62
CA GLU A 121 -19.35 21.15 4.45
C GLU A 121 -18.69 22.52 4.65
N TRP A 122 -17.35 22.54 4.70
CA TRP A 122 -16.59 23.76 4.92
C TRP A 122 -16.11 24.41 3.60
N ARG A 123 -16.59 23.98 2.42
CA ARG A 123 -16.19 24.54 1.11
C ARG A 123 -16.30 26.08 1.12
N GLY A 124 -15.31 26.76 0.55
CA GLY A 124 -15.23 28.22 0.53
C GLY A 124 -14.65 28.86 1.80
N ARG A 125 -14.24 28.07 2.80
CA ARG A 125 -13.57 28.55 4.03
C ARG A 125 -12.10 28.16 4.05
N LYS A 126 -11.26 28.94 4.74
CA LYS A 126 -9.90 28.52 5.11
C LYS A 126 -10.00 27.39 6.15
N LYS A 127 -9.26 26.31 5.95
CA LYS A 127 -9.26 25.13 6.83
C LYS A 127 -7.83 24.71 7.14
N LEU A 128 -7.64 24.12 8.32
CA LEU A 128 -6.41 23.45 8.72
C LEU A 128 -6.78 22.01 9.13
N LEU A 129 -6.13 21.01 8.53
CA LEU A 129 -6.23 19.62 8.96
C LEU A 129 -5.00 19.29 9.80
N VAL A 130 -5.23 18.76 11.01
CA VAL A 130 -4.17 18.38 11.95
C VAL A 130 -4.32 16.89 12.25
N ALA A 131 -3.29 16.11 11.92
CA ALA A 131 -3.19 14.72 12.35
C ALA A 131 -2.30 14.66 13.59
N PHE A 132 -2.77 14.00 14.65
CA PHE A 132 -2.05 13.87 15.91
C PHE A 132 -2.31 12.48 16.52
N ALA A 133 -1.46 12.07 17.44
CA ALA A 133 -1.65 10.92 18.31
C ALA A 133 -1.40 11.36 19.76
N SER A 134 -2.10 10.75 20.71
CA SER A 134 -1.70 10.85 22.12
C SER A 134 -0.41 10.04 22.32
N TRP A 135 0.44 10.52 23.23
CA TRP A 135 1.67 9.84 23.64
C TRP A 135 1.39 8.45 24.23
#